data_AF-A0A9E2B9Q6-F1
#
_entry.id   AF-A0A9E2B9Q6-F1
#
_cell.length_a   1.000
_cell.length_b   1.000
_cell.length_c   1.000
_cell.angle_alpha   90.00
_cell.angle_beta   90.00
_cell.angle_gamma   90.00
#
_symmetry.space_group_name_H-M   'P 1'
#
loop_
_entity.id
_entity.type
_entity.pdbx_description
1 polymer ?
#
loop_
_entity_poly.entity_id
_entity_poly.type
_entity_poly.pdbx_seq_one_letter_code
_entity_poly.pdbx_strand_id
1 'polypeptide(L)'
;MKVLIVGGGGREHALAWKAAQSKRVEQVFTAPGNAGTGLEQGVKNVDIGAEDIDGLLKFAVSNDIELTIVGPEAPLVAGIVDRFESARQTIFGPSAGA
;
A
#
# COMPACT_ATOMS: atom_id res chain seq x y z
N MET A 1 -7.99 8.13 -8.75
CA MET A 1 -6.94 7.96 -7.71
C MET A 1 -6.23 6.63 -7.78
N LYS A 2 -4.93 6.63 -7.51
CA LYS A 2 -4.11 5.41 -7.36
C LYS A 2 -3.90 5.09 -5.88
N VAL A 3 -4.07 3.82 -5.52
CA VAL A 3 -3.97 3.35 -4.12
C VAL A 3 -2.84 2.32 -4.02
N LEU A 4 -2.04 2.40 -2.97
CA LEU A 4 -1.05 1.37 -2.62
C LEU A 4 -1.50 0.63 -1.36
N ILE A 5 -1.57 -0.70 -1.42
CA ILE A 5 -1.77 -1.57 -0.26
C ILE A 5 -0.44 -2.24 0.07
N VAL A 6 0.06 -2.05 1.29
CA VAL A 6 1.31 -2.68 1.74
C VAL A 6 0.97 -4.02 2.40
N GLY A 7 1.65 -5.08 1.97
CA GLY A 7 1.51 -6.46 2.41
C GLY A 7 1.05 -7.43 1.31
N GLY A 8 0.90 -8.69 1.69
CA GLY A 8 0.58 -9.79 0.77
C GLY A 8 -0.29 -10.89 1.39
N GLY A 9 -0.89 -10.64 2.56
CA GLY A 9 -1.82 -11.57 3.21
C GLY A 9 -3.23 -11.51 2.62
N GLY A 10 -4.13 -12.34 3.15
CA GLY A 10 -5.54 -12.34 2.76
C GLY A 10 -6.27 -11.03 3.12
N ARG A 11 -5.85 -10.36 4.19
CA ARG A 11 -6.35 -9.03 4.59
C ARG A 11 -6.07 -8.00 3.51
N GLU A 12 -4.83 -7.95 3.01
CA GLU A 12 -4.44 -7.00 1.99
C GLU A 12 -5.10 -7.29 0.64
N HIS A 13 -5.34 -8.57 0.33
CA HIS A 13 -6.16 -8.94 -0.82
C HIS A 13 -7.59 -8.40 -0.67
N ALA A 14 -8.26 -8.62 0.46
CA ALA A 14 -9.62 -8.11 0.68
C ALA A 14 -9.69 -6.58 0.60
N LEU A 15 -8.70 -5.88 1.15
CA LEU A 15 -8.58 -4.42 1.04
C LEU A 15 -8.40 -3.96 -0.40
N ALA A 16 -7.49 -4.59 -1.15
CA ALA A 16 -7.23 -4.27 -2.55
C ALA A 16 -8.47 -4.54 -3.43
N TRP A 17 -9.09 -5.70 -3.26
CA TRP A 17 -10.34 -6.09 -3.92
C TRP A 17 -11.45 -5.07 -3.66
N LYS A 18 -11.59 -4.61 -2.40
CA LYS A 18 -12.63 -3.63 -2.08
C LYS A 18 -12.32 -2.24 -2.61
N ALA A 19 -11.06 -1.80 -2.56
CA ALA A 19 -10.62 -0.52 -3.08
C ALA A 19 -10.85 -0.41 -4.59
N ALA A 20 -10.56 -1.47 -5.35
CA ALA A 20 -10.73 -1.53 -6.81
C ALA A 20 -12.19 -1.36 -7.28
N GLN A 21 -13.19 -1.58 -6.41
CA GLN A 21 -14.61 -1.38 -6.75
C GLN A 21 -15.05 0.09 -6.70
N SER A 22 -14.25 0.97 -6.10
CA SER A 22 -14.60 2.39 -5.98
C SER A 22 -14.48 3.08 -7.34
N LYS A 23 -15.54 3.78 -7.77
CA LYS A 23 -15.50 4.61 -9.00
C LYS A 23 -14.46 5.74 -8.97
N ARG A 24 -13.92 6.06 -7.79
CA ARG A 24 -12.85 7.07 -7.62
C ARG A 24 -11.44 6.48 -7.77
N VAL A 25 -11.30 5.15 -7.71
CA VAL A 25 -10.02 4.44 -7.79
C VAL A 25 -9.81 3.99 -9.23
N GLU A 26 -8.68 4.40 -9.81
CA GLU A 26 -8.27 4.04 -11.17
C GLU A 26 -7.42 2.77 -11.19
N GLN A 27 -6.57 2.61 -10.17
CA GLN A 27 -5.64 1.49 -10.07
C GLN A 27 -5.30 1.25 -8.60
N VAL A 28 -5.26 -0.03 -8.22
CA VAL A 28 -4.71 -0.47 -6.94
C VAL A 28 -3.36 -1.15 -7.20
N PHE A 29 -2.38 -0.84 -6.37
CA PHE A 29 -1.10 -1.54 -6.31
C PHE A 29 -1.00 -2.30 -5.00
N THR A 30 -0.38 -3.47 -5.01
CA THR A 30 -0.07 -4.24 -3.79
C THR A 30 1.43 -4.51 -3.73
N ALA A 31 2.03 -4.36 -2.55
CA ALA A 31 3.46 -4.49 -2.36
C ALA A 31 3.79 -5.42 -1.17
N PRO A 32 4.26 -6.66 -1.40
CA PRO A 32 4.48 -7.31 -2.69
C PRO A 32 3.20 -7.92 -3.31
N GLY A 33 2.09 -7.97 -2.56
CA GLY A 33 0.89 -8.72 -2.96
C GLY A 33 1.09 -10.24 -2.89
N ASN A 34 0.18 -10.99 -3.51
CA ASN A 34 0.21 -12.44 -3.62
C ASN A 34 -0.39 -12.93 -4.95
N ALA A 35 -0.48 -14.25 -5.14
CA ALA A 35 -1.06 -14.84 -6.34
C ALA A 35 -2.52 -14.42 -6.59
N GLY A 36 -3.31 -14.25 -5.52
CA GLY A 36 -4.70 -13.81 -5.59
C GLY A 36 -4.81 -12.38 -6.10
N THR A 37 -4.09 -11.43 -5.51
CA THR A 37 -4.09 -10.03 -5.96
C THR A 37 -3.56 -9.87 -7.38
N GLY A 38 -2.67 -10.76 -7.84
CA GLY A 38 -2.19 -10.78 -9.22
C GLY A 38 -3.24 -11.19 -10.26
N LEU A 39 -4.35 -11.79 -9.83
CA LEU A 39 -5.47 -12.19 -10.70
C LEU A 39 -6.66 -11.21 -10.64
N GLU A 40 -6.63 -10.23 -9.73
CA GLU A 40 -7.73 -9.28 -9.54
C GLU A 40 -7.72 -8.17 -10.60
N GLN A 41 -8.90 -7.88 -11.15
CA GLN A 41 -9.05 -6.78 -12.11
C GLN A 41 -8.81 -5.43 -11.44
N GLY A 42 -7.97 -4.58 -12.06
CA GLY A 42 -7.65 -3.26 -11.52
C GLY A 42 -6.65 -3.27 -10.35
N VAL A 43 -6.05 -4.43 -10.06
CA VAL A 43 -5.00 -4.60 -9.06
C VAL A 43 -3.70 -5.01 -9.75
N LYS A 44 -2.56 -4.49 -9.28
CA LYS A 44 -1.23 -4.84 -9.79
C LYS A 44 -0.25 -5.04 -8.65
N ASN A 45 0.35 -6.22 -8.58
CA ASN A 45 1.46 -6.47 -7.66
C ASN A 45 2.71 -5.71 -8.14
N VAL A 46 3.48 -5.19 -7.19
CA VAL A 46 4.80 -4.59 -7.42
C VAL A 46 5.84 -5.34 -6.61
N ASP A 47 7.01 -5.56 -7.20
CA ASP A 47 8.11 -6.30 -6.57
C ASP A 47 8.87 -5.41 -5.58
N ILE A 48 8.19 -5.04 -4.50
CA ILE A 48 8.71 -4.25 -3.38
C ILE A 48 8.27 -4.93 -2.09
N GLY A 49 9.23 -5.26 -1.22
CA GLY A 49 8.95 -5.88 0.06
C GLY A 49 8.15 -4.95 0.97
N ALA A 50 7.28 -5.52 1.82
CA ALA A 50 6.46 -4.73 2.74
C ALA A 50 7.28 -3.93 3.77
N GLU A 51 8.51 -4.37 4.05
CA GLU A 51 9.45 -3.71 4.97
C GLU A 51 10.43 -2.77 4.26
N ASP A 52 10.43 -2.71 2.92
CA ASP A 52 11.24 -1.76 2.15
C ASP A 52 10.57 -0.37 2.11
N ILE A 53 10.58 0.30 3.26
CA ILE A 53 9.87 1.57 3.47
C ILE A 53 10.31 2.65 2.47
N ASP A 54 11.61 2.79 2.22
CA ASP A 54 12.11 3.80 1.28
C ASP A 54 11.78 3.42 -0.18
N GLY A 55 11.81 2.13 -0.53
CA GLY A 55 11.34 1.65 -1.83
C GLY A 55 9.84 1.92 -2.03
N LEU A 56 9.02 1.67 -1.01
CA LEU A 56 7.59 1.97 -1.00
C LEU A 56 7.33 3.47 -1.14
N LEU A 57 8.05 4.31 -0.38
CA LEU A 57 7.90 5.77 -0.47
C LEU A 57 8.30 6.29 -1.86
N LYS A 58 9.43 5.82 -2.39
CA LYS A 58 9.89 6.17 -3.74
C LYS A 58 8.85 5.76 -4.78
N PHE A 59 8.28 4.56 -4.65
CA PHE A 59 7.22 4.09 -5.53
C PHE A 59 5.97 4.96 -5.43
N ALA A 60 5.54 5.30 -4.20
CA ALA A 60 4.38 6.14 -3.96
C ALA A 60 4.51 7.50 -4.64
N VAL A 61 5.65 8.18 -4.45
CA VAL A 61 5.94 9.48 -5.08
C VAL A 61 6.04 9.35 -6.59
N SER A 62 6.78 8.37 -7.11
CA SER A 62 7.04 8.25 -8.56
C SER A 62 5.80 7.85 -9.37
N ASN A 63 4.79 7.27 -8.72
CA ASN A 63 3.58 6.77 -9.38
C ASN A 63 2.33 7.59 -9.04
N ASP A 64 2.47 8.73 -8.35
CA ASP A 64 1.35 9.58 -7.91
C ASP A 64 0.33 8.80 -7.08
N ILE A 65 0.79 8.02 -6.10
CA ILE A 65 -0.10 7.33 -5.17
C ILE A 65 -0.74 8.36 -4.24
N GLU A 66 -2.06 8.43 -4.26
CA GLU A 66 -2.83 9.40 -3.47
C GLU A 66 -3.19 8.87 -2.07
N LEU A 67 -3.18 7.55 -1.89
CA LEU A 67 -3.47 6.89 -0.62
C LEU A 67 -2.67 5.60 -0.50
N THR A 68 -1.94 5.45 0.59
CA THR A 68 -1.34 4.17 1.01
C THR A 68 -2.10 3.59 2.19
N ILE A 69 -2.39 2.29 2.20
CA ILE A 69 -3.01 1.56 3.32
C ILE A 69 -2.05 0.47 3.77
N VAL A 70 -1.69 0.45 5.05
CA VAL A 70 -0.72 -0.51 5.59
C VAL A 70 -1.46 -1.65 6.27
N GLY A 71 -1.25 -2.87 5.75
CA GLY A 71 -1.82 -4.09 6.29
C GLY A 71 -1.02 -4.74 7.42
N PRO A 72 0.25 -5.12 7.20
CA PRO A 72 1.04 -5.89 8.16
C PRO A 72 1.63 -5.01 9.27
N GLU A 73 1.91 -5.66 10.40
CA GLU A 73 2.35 -5.03 11.63
C GLU A 73 3.82 -4.60 11.57
N ALA A 74 4.69 -5.36 10.90
CA ALA A 74 6.13 -5.09 10.80
C ALA A 74 6.48 -3.67 10.27
N PRO A 75 5.95 -3.20 9.12
CA PRO A 75 6.25 -1.85 8.64
C PRO A 75 5.66 -0.74 9.53
N LEU A 76 4.55 -1.00 10.22
CA LEU A 76 3.98 -0.05 11.19
C LEU A 76 4.94 0.19 12.35
N VAL A 77 5.45 -0.89 12.96
CA VAL A 77 6.46 -0.82 14.04
C VAL A 77 7.74 -0.14 13.56
N ALA A 78 8.12 -0.35 12.30
CA ALA A 78 9.28 0.28 11.69
C ALA A 78 9.08 1.77 11.28
N GLY A 79 7.90 2.35 11.53
CA GLY A 79 7.65 3.78 11.30
C GLY A 79 7.35 4.15 9.85
N ILE A 80 6.75 3.25 9.07
CA ILE A 80 6.34 3.57 7.69
C ILE A 80 5.40 4.79 7.63
N VAL A 81 4.50 4.92 8.60
CA VAL A 81 3.53 6.02 8.65
C VAL A 81 4.23 7.34 8.90
N ASP A 82 5.08 7.41 9.93
CA ASP A 82 5.90 8.58 10.24
C ASP A 82 6.75 9.00 9.03
N ARG A 83 7.34 8.02 8.34
CA ARG A 83 8.18 8.24 7.17
C ARG A 83 7.38 8.82 6.00
N PHE A 84 6.18 8.31 5.70
CA PHE A 84 5.33 8.80 4.63
C PHE A 84 4.76 10.20 4.93
N GLU A 85 4.33 10.44 6.18
CA GLU A 85 3.83 11.76 6.60
C GLU A 85 4.93 12.84 6.54
N SER A 86 6.17 12.51 6.92
CA SER A 86 7.31 13.42 6.78
C SER A 86 7.57 13.85 5.33
N ALA A 87 7.20 13.00 4.38
CA ALA A 87 7.27 13.24 2.94
C ALA A 87 5.96 13.79 2.35
N ARG A 88 5.00 14.18 3.20
CA ARG A 88 3.68 14.71 2.82
C ARG A 88 2.86 13.74 1.94
N GLN A 89 3.03 12.44 2.15
CA GLN A 89 2.22 11.41 1.50
C GLN A 89 1.06 10.99 2.40
N THR A 90 -0.13 10.81 1.82
CA THR A 90 -1.30 10.34 2.55
C THR A 90 -1.19 8.83 2.80
N ILE A 91 -1.22 8.42 4.06
CA ILE A 91 -1.09 7.04 4.47
C ILE A 91 -2.08 6.71 5.60
N PHE A 92 -2.62 5.50 5.60
CA PHE A 92 -3.55 5.01 6.61
C PHE A 92 -2.92 3.84 7.39
N GLY A 93 -2.64 4.11 8.67
CA GLY A 93 -2.06 3.20 9.65
C GLY A 93 -1.66 3.98 10.91
N PRO A 94 -1.41 3.31 12.04
CA PRO A 94 -0.84 3.97 13.22
C PRO A 94 0.63 4.36 13.02
N SER A 95 1.07 5.45 13.65
CA SER A 95 2.50 5.77 13.79
C SER A 95 3.21 4.74 14.68
N ALA A 96 4.54 4.70 14.63
CA ALA A 96 5.32 3.74 15.43
C ALA A 96 5.14 3.90 16.95
N GLY A 97 4.72 5.09 17.41
CA GLY A 97 4.54 5.42 18.82
C GLY A 97 3.09 5.43 19.32
N ALA A 98 2.13 4.97 18.51
CA ALA A 98 0.69 4.97 18.83
C ALA A 98 0.27 3.87 19.83
#